data_AF-A0A2U3F170-F1
#
_entry.id   AF-A0A2U3F170-F1
#
_cell.length_a   1.000
_cell.length_b   1.000
_cell.length_c   1.000
_cell.angle_alpha   90.00
_cell.angle_beta   90.00
_cell.angle_gamma   90.00
#
_symmetry.space_group_name_H-M   'P 1'
#
loop_
_entity.id
_entity.type
_entity.pdbx_description
1 polymer ?
#
loop_
_entity_poly.entity_id
_entity_poly.type
_entity_poly.pdbx_seq_one_letter_code
_entity_poly.pdbx_strand_id
1 'polypeptide(L)'
;MLKTFIFPASMPQEQKVHGLAKVAELRRQLTKAQCETNPVLRFFGNLRQSRYRRWIYCLSEISHDRWNIRFENLSERERISIIRTMMELRDLVGDFPRDLSPDHAKIH
;
A
#
# COMPACT_ATOMS: atom_id res chain seq x y z
N MET A 1 -30.96 23.96 -41.98
CA MET A 1 -29.51 24.14 -42.15
C MET A 1 -28.79 23.21 -41.20
N LEU A 2 -28.11 22.18 -41.72
CA LEU A 2 -27.31 21.25 -40.92
C LEU A 2 -25.97 21.92 -40.57
N LYS A 3 -25.70 22.15 -39.28
CA LYS A 3 -24.36 22.57 -38.81
C LYS A 3 -23.43 21.36 -38.92
N THR A 4 -22.57 21.35 -39.92
CA THR A 4 -21.46 20.40 -40.04
C THR A 4 -20.52 20.60 -38.85
N PHE A 5 -20.46 19.59 -37.97
CA PHE A 5 -19.46 19.54 -36.91
C PHE A 5 -18.11 19.18 -37.54
N ILE A 6 -17.23 20.16 -37.64
CA ILE A 6 -15.84 19.95 -38.08
C ILE A 6 -15.06 19.51 -36.85
N PHE A 7 -14.65 18.24 -36.79
CA PHE A 7 -13.70 17.77 -35.79
C PHE A 7 -12.34 18.44 -36.07
N PRO A 8 -11.70 19.09 -35.07
CA PRO A 8 -10.39 19.69 -35.29
C PRO A 8 -9.39 18.58 -35.62
N ALA A 9 -8.80 18.66 -36.81
CA ALA A 9 -7.74 17.79 -37.26
C ALA A 9 -6.50 18.05 -36.38
N SER A 10 -6.20 17.09 -35.51
CA SER A 10 -5.10 17.08 -34.56
C SER A 10 -5.17 18.13 -33.44
N MET A 11 -5.03 17.66 -32.21
CA MET A 11 -4.96 18.51 -31.02
C MET A 11 -3.66 19.34 -31.05
N PRO A 12 -3.72 20.68 -30.95
CA PRO A 12 -2.54 21.56 -30.93
C PRO A 12 -1.53 21.15 -29.87
N GLN A 13 -0.23 21.30 -30.18
CA GLN A 13 0.85 20.87 -29.29
C GLN A 13 0.78 21.55 -27.91
N GLU A 14 0.35 22.81 -27.85
CA GLU A 14 0.14 23.55 -26.61
C GLU A 14 -0.95 22.92 -25.73
N GLN A 15 -2.05 22.45 -26.33
CA GLN A 15 -3.11 21.76 -25.59
C GLN A 15 -2.65 20.40 -25.05
N LYS A 16 -1.79 19.70 -25.80
CA LYS A 16 -1.16 18.46 -25.32
C LYS A 16 -0.22 18.73 -24.13
N VAL A 17 0.63 19.75 -24.23
CA VAL A 17 1.54 20.14 -23.13
C VAL A 17 0.75 20.57 -21.90
N HIS A 18 -0.29 21.39 -22.09
CA HIS A 18 -1.18 21.80 -21.00
C HIS A 18 -1.90 20.60 -20.36
N GLY A 19 -2.40 19.66 -21.18
CA GLY A 19 -3.02 18.43 -20.71
C GLY A 19 -2.05 17.57 -19.89
N LEU A 20 -0.82 17.39 -20.38
CA LEU A 20 0.23 16.65 -19.67
C LEU A 20 0.62 17.34 -18.36
N ALA A 21 0.74 18.67 -18.35
CA ALA A 21 1.00 19.44 -17.13
C ALA A 21 -0.12 19.27 -16.11
N LYS A 22 -1.38 19.30 -16.55
CA LYS A 22 -2.54 19.07 -15.67
C LYS A 22 -2.55 17.64 -15.11
N VAL A 23 -2.22 16.64 -15.91
CA VAL A 23 -2.10 15.25 -15.46
C VAL A 23 -0.97 15.10 -14.44
N ALA A 24 0.18 15.73 -14.66
CA ALA A 24 1.30 15.71 -13.72
C ALA A 24 0.91 16.37 -12.38
N GLU A 25 0.18 17.48 -12.43
CA GLU A 25 -0.34 18.16 -11.24
C GLU A 25 -1.34 17.28 -10.47
N LEU A 26 -2.30 16.66 -11.16
CA LEU A 26 -3.24 15.73 -10.54
C LEU A 26 -2.54 14.53 -9.91
N ARG A 27 -1.50 13.99 -10.55
CA ARG A 27 -0.66 12.93 -9.97
C ARG A 27 0.05 13.41 -8.70
N ARG A 28 0.59 14.63 -8.69
CA ARG A 28 1.22 15.21 -7.48
C ARG A 28 0.21 15.39 -6.35
N GLN A 29 -0.99 15.88 -6.65
CA GLN A 29 -2.06 16.02 -5.66
C GLN A 29 -2.52 14.66 -5.13
N LEU A 30 -2.62 13.64 -5.99
CA LEU A 30 -2.92 12.27 -5.57
C LEU A 30 -1.81 11.72 -4.66
N THR A 31 -0.54 11.87 -5.02
CA THR A 31 0.58 11.45 -4.18
C THR A 31 0.59 12.21 -2.86
N LYS A 32 0.29 13.51 -2.86
CA LYS A 32 0.19 14.32 -1.65
C LYS A 32 -0.96 13.86 -0.75
N ALA A 33 -2.14 13.61 -1.31
CA ALA A 33 -3.28 13.04 -0.58
C ALA A 33 -2.98 11.62 -0.07
N GLN A 34 -2.21 10.82 -0.81
CA GLN A 34 -1.70 9.51 -0.39
C GLN A 34 -0.65 9.62 0.73
N CYS A 35 0.15 10.68 0.75
CA CYS A 35 1.07 11.00 1.84
C CYS A 35 0.34 11.57 3.06
N GLU A 36 -0.78 12.28 2.88
CA GLU A 36 -1.72 12.66 3.94
C GLU A 36 -2.49 11.45 4.49
N THR A 37 -2.51 10.34 3.75
CA THR A 37 -3.08 9.08 4.25
C THR A 37 -2.18 8.51 5.33
N ASN A 38 -2.69 8.42 6.55
CA ASN A 38 -1.97 7.92 7.71
C ASN A 38 -1.26 6.59 7.37
N PRO A 39 0.08 6.51 7.51
CA PRO A 39 0.86 5.32 7.12
C PRO A 39 0.38 4.06 7.84
N VAL A 40 -0.15 4.20 9.06
CA VAL A 40 -0.78 3.12 9.82
C VAL A 40 -2.03 2.60 9.10
N LEU A 41 -2.92 3.50 8.67
CA LEU A 41 -4.13 3.10 7.92
C LEU A 41 -3.79 2.39 6.62
N ARG A 42 -2.78 2.86 5.88
CA ARG A 42 -2.29 2.20 4.66
C ARG A 42 -1.74 0.80 4.97
N PHE A 43 -0.91 0.68 6.02
CA PHE A 43 -0.40 -0.62 6.45
C PHE A 43 -1.55 -1.59 6.80
N PHE A 44 -2.52 -1.17 7.59
CA PHE A 44 -3.65 -2.02 7.96
C PHE A 44 -4.58 -2.33 6.78
N GLY A 45 -4.71 -1.41 5.82
CA GLY A 45 -5.38 -1.67 4.54
C GLY A 45 -4.70 -2.80 3.75
N ASN A 46 -3.37 -2.79 3.67
CA ASN A 46 -2.60 -3.84 3.01
C ASN A 46 -2.64 -5.16 3.81
N LEU A 47 -2.52 -5.09 5.13
CA LEU A 47 -2.58 -6.25 6.02
C LEU A 47 -3.90 -7.01 5.88
N ARG A 48 -5.01 -6.30 5.65
CA ARG A 48 -6.33 -6.90 5.43
C ARG A 48 -6.35 -7.91 4.29
N GLN A 49 -5.61 -7.61 3.21
CA GLN A 49 -5.53 -8.42 1.99
C GLN A 49 -4.41 -9.47 2.04
N SER A 50 -3.51 -9.38 3.02
CA SER A 50 -2.36 -10.28 3.16
C SER A 50 -2.79 -11.69 3.57
N ARG A 51 -2.24 -12.70 2.90
CA ARG A 51 -2.34 -14.11 3.33
C ARG A 51 -1.74 -14.36 4.72
N TYR A 52 -0.84 -13.48 5.16
CA TYR A 52 -0.15 -13.57 6.45
C TYR A 52 -0.90 -12.88 7.59
N ARG A 53 -2.09 -12.30 7.34
CA ARG A 53 -2.84 -11.56 8.37
C ARG A 53 -3.03 -12.36 9.66
N ARG A 54 -3.49 -13.60 9.53
CA ARG A 54 -3.75 -14.49 10.67
C ARG A 54 -2.47 -14.76 11.48
N TRP A 55 -1.36 -14.99 10.79
CA TRP A 55 -0.05 -15.19 11.43
C TRP A 55 0.39 -13.95 12.19
N ILE A 56 0.25 -12.77 11.59
CA ILE A 56 0.60 -11.51 12.26
C ILE A 56 -0.25 -11.31 13.50
N TYR A 57 -1.56 -11.56 13.43
CA TYR A 57 -2.45 -11.44 14.60
C TYR A 57 -2.09 -12.46 15.68
N CYS A 58 -1.75 -13.69 15.30
CA CYS A 58 -1.27 -14.72 16.21
C CYS A 58 0.01 -14.28 16.95
N LEU A 59 1.00 -13.77 16.21
CA LEU A 59 2.27 -13.29 16.76
C LEU A 59 2.09 -12.03 17.61
N SER A 60 1.01 -11.27 17.38
CA SER A 60 0.65 -10.09 18.17
C SER A 60 -0.19 -10.43 19.41
N GLU A 61 -0.31 -11.71 19.75
CA GLU A 61 -1.10 -12.23 20.87
C GLU A 61 -2.59 -11.85 20.79
N ILE A 62 -3.12 -11.66 19.59
CA ILE A 62 -4.54 -11.42 19.38
C ILE A 62 -5.26 -12.76 19.37
N SER A 63 -6.32 -12.86 20.16
CA SER A 63 -7.15 -14.07 20.23
C SER A 63 -7.75 -14.45 18.87
N HIS A 64 -7.86 -15.75 18.61
CA HIS A 64 -8.26 -16.30 17.31
C HIS A 64 -9.64 -15.81 16.83
N ASP A 65 -10.60 -15.67 17.75
CA ASP A 65 -11.93 -15.12 17.48
C ASP A 65 -11.90 -13.70 16.91
N ARG A 66 -10.80 -12.97 17.13
CA ARG A 66 -10.61 -11.57 16.73
C ARG A 66 -9.83 -11.40 15.42
N TRP A 67 -9.39 -12.48 14.78
CA TRP A 67 -8.56 -12.41 13.56
C TRP A 67 -9.27 -11.88 12.30
N ASN A 68 -10.60 -11.74 12.35
CA ASN A 68 -11.41 -11.15 11.28
C ASN A 68 -11.87 -9.71 11.57
N ILE A 69 -11.47 -9.14 12.71
CA ILE A 69 -11.84 -7.78 13.10
C ILE A 69 -11.11 -6.76 12.21
N ARG A 70 -11.82 -5.70 11.83
CA ARG A 70 -11.25 -4.58 11.05
C ARG A 70 -10.41 -3.70 11.98
N PHE A 71 -9.39 -3.03 11.43
CA PHE A 71 -8.48 -2.19 12.21
C PHE A 71 -9.20 -1.17 13.09
N GLU A 72 -10.25 -0.53 12.57
CA GLU A 72 -11.06 0.48 13.26
C GLU A 72 -11.77 -0.09 14.50
N ASN A 73 -11.97 -1.41 14.54
CA ASN A 73 -12.64 -2.14 15.61
C ASN A 73 -11.67 -2.87 16.54
N LEU A 74 -10.36 -2.85 16.24
CA LEU A 74 -9.34 -3.30 17.18
C LEU A 74 -9.23 -2.29 18.33
N SER A 75 -9.00 -2.80 19.53
CA SER A 75 -8.64 -1.97 20.68
C SER A 75 -7.28 -1.31 20.45
N GLU A 76 -7.02 -0.20 21.13
CA GLU A 76 -5.73 0.49 21.08
C GLU A 76 -4.56 -0.45 21.42
N ARG A 77 -4.73 -1.28 22.47
CA ARG A 77 -3.72 -2.26 22.88
C ARG A 77 -3.39 -3.26 21.76
N GLU A 78 -4.40 -3.78 21.07
CA GLU A 78 -4.18 -4.71 19.95
C GLU A 78 -3.48 -4.03 18.77
N ARG A 79 -3.86 -2.79 18.45
CA ARG A 79 -3.19 -2.03 17.38
C ARG A 79 -1.72 -1.81 17.71
N ILE A 80 -1.40 -1.44 18.96
CA ILE A 80 -0.03 -1.28 19.44
C ILE A 80 0.72 -2.61 19.35
N SER A 81 0.10 -3.72 19.78
CA SER A 81 0.70 -5.06 19.71
C SER A 81 1.09 -5.42 18.29
N ILE A 82 0.17 -5.26 17.33
CA ILE A 82 0.45 -5.52 15.90
C ILE A 82 1.61 -4.66 15.39
N ILE A 83 1.64 -3.37 15.73
CA ILE A 83 2.72 -2.49 15.27
C ILE A 83 4.06 -2.95 15.84
N ARG A 84 4.13 -3.31 17.13
CA ARG A 84 5.36 -3.81 17.76
C ARG A 84 5.85 -5.10 17.12
N THR A 85 4.98 -6.10 16.99
CA THR A 85 5.29 -7.37 16.32
C THR A 85 5.81 -7.15 14.90
N MET A 86 5.21 -6.23 14.15
CA MET A 86 5.66 -5.93 12.79
C MET A 86 6.99 -5.19 12.74
N MET A 87 7.31 -4.37 13.73
CA MET A 87 8.64 -3.76 13.86
C MET A 87 9.69 -4.83 14.15
N GLU A 88 9.42 -5.75 15.08
CA GLU A 88 10.31 -6.87 15.39
C GLU A 88 10.53 -7.78 14.17
N LEU A 89 9.46 -8.12 13.44
CA LEU A 89 9.55 -8.90 12.20
C LEU A 89 10.35 -8.18 11.12
N ARG A 90 10.18 -6.86 10.98
CA ARG A 90 10.96 -6.07 10.02
C ARG A 90 12.44 -6.13 10.35
N ASP A 91 12.80 -6.00 11.63
CA ASP A 91 14.18 -6.01 12.06
C ASP A 91 14.79 -7.41 11.84
N LEU A 92 14.06 -8.48 12.19
CA LEU A 92 14.44 -9.88 11.89
C LEU A 92 14.63 -10.14 10.39
N VAL A 93 13.73 -9.66 9.54
CA VAL A 93 13.86 -9.77 8.08
C VAL A 93 15.01 -8.90 7.56
N GLY A 94 15.31 -7.79 8.24
CA GLY A 94 16.47 -6.94 7.95
C GLY A 94 17.80 -7.68 8.12
N ASP A 95 17.87 -8.57 9.11
CA ASP A 95 19.03 -9.42 9.38
C ASP A 95 19.12 -10.65 8.45
N PHE A 96 18.07 -10.93 7.67
CA PHE A 96 18.08 -12.07 6.75
C PHE A 96 19.05 -11.81 5.58
N PRO A 97 19.99 -12.73 5.28
CA PRO A 97 20.96 -12.50 4.23
C PRO A 97 20.29 -12.36 2.86
N ARG A 98 20.60 -11.28 2.14
CA ARG A 98 19.92 -10.92 0.88
C ARG A 98 20.32 -11.79 -0.31
N ASP A 99 21.52 -12.35 -0.25
CA ASP A 99 22.09 -13.16 -1.35
C ASP A 99 21.73 -14.65 -1.20
N LEU A 100 20.94 -14.99 -0.18
CA LEU A 100 20.51 -16.34 0.13
C LEU A 100 19.43 -16.78 -0.87
N SER A 101 19.86 -17.46 -1.93
CA SER A 101 18.97 -18.20 -2.83
C SER A 101 18.47 -19.50 -2.18
N PRO A 102 17.34 -20.06 -2.64
CA PRO A 102 16.84 -21.36 -2.19
C PRO A 102 17.84 -22.51 -2.37
N ASP A 103 18.79 -22.41 -3.30
CA ASP A 103 19.80 -23.46 -3.51
C ASP A 103 20.78 -23.59 -2.34
N HIS A 104 20.99 -22.51 -1.57
CA HIS A 104 21.79 -22.57 -0.34
C HIS A 104 21.12 -23.37 0.79
N ALA A 105 19.83 -23.74 0.65
CA ALA A 105 19.16 -24.62 1.62
C ALA A 105 19.64 -26.08 1.52
N LYS A 106 20.33 -26.45 0.44
CA LYS A 106 21.01 -27.74 0.31
C LYS A 106 22.32 -27.67 1.10
N ILE A 107 22.22 -27.88 2.40
CA ILE A 107 23.38 -28.01 3.28
C ILE A 107 24.15 -29.25 2.81
N HIS A 108 25.39 -29.05 2.31
CA HIS A 108 26.34 -30.12 2.00
C HIS A 108 27.23 -30.41 3.21
#